data_AF-A0A9Q0VZA7-F1
#
_entry.id   AF-A0A9Q0VZA7-F1
#
_cell.length_a   1.000
_cell.length_b   1.000
_cell.length_c   1.000
_cell.angle_alpha   90.00
_cell.angle_beta   90.00
_cell.angle_gamma   90.00
#
_symmetry.space_group_name_H-M   'P 1'
#
loop_
_entity.id
_entity.type
_entity.pdbx_description
1 polymer ?
#
loop_
_entity_poly.entity_id
_entity_poly.type
_entity_poly.pdbx_seq_one_letter_code
_entity_poly.pdbx_strand_id
1 'polypeptide(L)'
;MECLHVTEEFLLELKSGNRSFRLPHPVPILRFLYELSWTLVRGELPFQKCKAALDSVEFVDKVSAVGLGSNFADIITQMAQDLTMSGEYRSRLIKLAKWLVESALVPLRFFQERCEEEFLWEAEMIKIKAQDLKGKE
;
A
#
# COMPACT_ATOMS: atom_id res chain seq x y z
N MET A 1 5.31 -15.48 8.26
CA MET A 1 5.24 -15.36 6.78
C MET A 1 6.66 -15.37 6.26
N GLU A 2 6.94 -16.19 5.24
CA GLU A 2 8.24 -16.21 4.55
C GLU A 2 8.17 -15.26 3.35
N CYS A 3 9.04 -14.24 3.33
CA CYS A 3 9.15 -13.30 2.20
C CYS A 3 10.11 -13.89 1.15
N LEU A 4 9.65 -13.98 -0.10
CA LEU A 4 10.45 -14.50 -1.21
C LEU A 4 11.19 -13.39 -1.96
N HIS A 5 10.66 -12.16 -1.93
CA HIS A 5 11.17 -11.04 -2.71
C HIS A 5 11.56 -9.86 -1.83
N VAL A 6 10.77 -9.56 -0.79
CA VAL A 6 11.10 -8.51 0.20
C VAL A 6 11.92 -9.13 1.33
N THR A 7 13.14 -9.57 1.00
CA THR A 7 14.08 -10.23 1.92
C THR A 7 14.79 -9.22 2.83
N GLU A 8 15.48 -9.71 3.87
CA GLU A 8 16.27 -8.83 4.75
C GLU A 8 17.34 -8.03 3.98
N GLU A 9 18.04 -8.68 3.05
CA GLU A 9 19.03 -8.04 2.17
C GLU A 9 18.41 -6.93 1.34
N PHE A 10 17.24 -7.18 0.75
CA PHE A 10 16.47 -6.19 0.01
C PHE A 10 16.13 -4.97 0.88
N LEU A 11 15.73 -5.19 2.13
CA LEU A 11 15.41 -4.11 3.07
C LEU A 11 16.63 -3.31 3.48
N LEU A 12 17.79 -3.95 3.67
CA LEU A 12 19.04 -3.28 3.98
C LEU A 12 19.45 -2.33 2.84
N GLU A 13 19.35 -2.77 1.59
CA GLU A 13 19.63 -1.94 0.41
C GLU A 13 18.67 -0.74 0.29
N LEU A 14 17.38 -0.94 0.56
CA LEU A 14 16.43 0.17 0.57
C LEU A 14 16.72 1.17 1.69
N LYS A 15 17.13 0.70 2.87
CA LYS A 15 17.47 1.54 4.02
C LYS A 15 18.77 2.31 3.80
N SER A 16 19.78 1.70 3.18
CA SER A 16 21.06 2.34 2.84
C SER A 16 20.88 3.53 1.89
N GLY A 17 19.77 3.55 1.14
CA GLY A 17 19.47 4.60 0.18
C GLY A 17 20.11 4.38 -1.19
N ASN A 18 20.58 3.16 -1.46
CA ASN A 18 21.11 2.75 -2.74
C ASN A 18 20.01 2.82 -3.83
N ARG A 19 20.06 3.87 -4.66
CA ARG A 19 19.08 4.07 -5.76
C ARG A 19 19.37 3.21 -6.99
N SER A 20 20.54 2.61 -7.07
CA SER A 20 20.96 1.75 -8.18
C SER A 20 20.61 0.28 -7.96
N PHE A 21 20.19 -0.08 -6.74
CA PHE A 21 19.80 -1.44 -6.41
C PHE A 21 18.55 -1.86 -7.20
N ARG A 22 18.62 -3.06 -7.78
CA ARG A 22 17.52 -3.70 -8.50
C ARG A 22 17.50 -5.20 -8.18
N LEU A 23 16.31 -5.77 -8.01
CA LEU A 23 16.19 -7.23 -7.98
C LEU A 23 16.57 -7.80 -9.36
N PRO A 24 17.36 -8.90 -9.39
CA PRO A 24 17.90 -9.42 -10.64
C PRO A 24 16.87 -10.15 -11.50
N HIS A 25 15.75 -10.60 -10.92
CA HIS A 25 14.72 -11.37 -11.63
C HIS A 25 13.36 -10.67 -11.51
N PRO A 26 12.54 -10.69 -12.58
CA PRO A 26 11.17 -10.21 -12.50
C PRO A 26 10.35 -10.96 -11.45
N VAL A 27 9.48 -10.24 -10.73
CA VAL A 27 8.68 -10.78 -9.63
C VAL A 27 7.17 -10.74 -9.93
N PRO A 28 6.36 -11.65 -9.38
CA PRO A 28 4.90 -11.57 -9.46
C PRO A 28 4.38 -10.36 -8.68
N ILE A 29 3.59 -9.51 -9.33
CA ILE A 29 3.14 -8.23 -8.75
C ILE A 29 2.38 -8.40 -7.44
N LEU A 30 1.37 -9.27 -7.39
CA LEU A 30 0.53 -9.46 -6.22
C LEU A 30 1.34 -9.97 -5.02
N ARG A 31 2.26 -10.91 -5.29
CA ARG A 31 3.13 -11.46 -4.24
C ARG A 31 4.06 -10.40 -3.67
N PHE A 32 4.73 -9.64 -4.55
CA PHE A 32 5.65 -8.58 -4.12
C PHE A 32 4.92 -7.49 -3.32
N LEU A 33 3.77 -7.00 -3.82
CA LEU A 33 3.00 -5.97 -3.13
C LEU A 33 2.45 -6.42 -1.78
N TYR A 34 2.09 -7.70 -1.65
CA TYR A 34 1.64 -8.28 -0.39
C TYR A 34 2.78 -8.33 0.64
N GLU A 35 3.95 -8.83 0.23
CA GLU A 35 5.14 -8.85 1.09
C GLU A 35 5.58 -7.45 1.49
N LEU A 36 5.55 -6.49 0.56
CA LEU A 36 5.88 -5.10 0.83
C LEU A 36 4.88 -4.47 1.81
N SER A 37 3.57 -4.66 1.59
CA SER A 37 2.53 -4.16 2.51
C SER A 37 2.73 -4.69 3.93
N TRP A 38 2.99 -5.99 4.09
CA TRP A 38 3.27 -6.58 5.40
C TRP A 38 4.56 -6.07 6.04
N THR A 39 5.59 -5.82 5.26
CA THR A 39 6.85 -5.24 5.74
C THR A 39 6.62 -3.83 6.29
N LEU A 40 5.86 -3.00 5.57
CA LEU A 40 5.49 -1.65 6.00
C LEU A 40 4.62 -1.70 7.27
N VAL A 41 3.61 -2.58 7.31
CA VAL A 41 2.72 -2.77 8.47
C VAL A 41 3.45 -3.27 9.71
N ARG A 42 4.47 -4.13 9.55
CA ARG A 42 5.33 -4.57 10.65
C ARG A 42 6.32 -3.50 11.12
N GLY A 43 6.43 -2.38 10.40
CA GLY A 43 7.38 -1.31 10.71
C GLY A 43 8.82 -1.64 10.34
N GLU A 44 9.05 -2.71 9.55
CA GLU A 44 10.38 -3.13 9.13
C GLU A 44 10.96 -2.19 8.07
N LEU A 45 10.10 -1.43 7.37
CA LEU A 45 10.47 -0.44 6.37
C LEU A 45 9.61 0.83 6.50
N PRO A 46 10.18 2.06 6.44
CA PRO A 46 9.40 3.29 6.44
C PRO A 46 8.54 3.43 5.17
N PHE A 47 7.33 3.99 5.29
CA PHE A 47 6.39 4.16 4.17
C PHE A 47 7.01 4.93 2.99
N GLN A 48 7.84 5.93 3.28
CA GLN A 48 8.53 6.74 2.27
C GLN A 48 9.44 5.93 1.34
N LYS A 49 9.85 4.72 1.75
CA LYS A 49 10.65 3.80 0.94
C LYS A 49 9.81 2.91 0.02
N CYS A 50 8.48 2.94 0.13
CA CYS A 50 7.59 2.13 -0.71
C CYS A 50 7.84 2.38 -2.21
N LYS A 51 7.92 3.65 -2.63
CA LYS A 51 8.21 3.97 -4.04
C LYS A 51 9.58 3.45 -4.48
N ALA A 52 10.61 3.59 -3.64
CA ALA A 52 11.94 3.05 -3.95
C ALA A 52 11.92 1.52 -4.08
N ALA A 53 11.11 0.83 -3.27
CA ALA A 53 10.91 -0.61 -3.39
C ALA A 53 10.27 -0.98 -4.75
N LEU A 54 9.23 -0.25 -5.16
CA LEU A 54 8.57 -0.45 -6.46
C LEU A 54 9.51 -0.16 -7.63
N ASP A 55 10.32 0.90 -7.54
CA ASP A 55 11.29 1.28 -8.57
C ASP A 55 12.48 0.30 -8.64
N SER A 56 12.69 -0.51 -7.59
CA SER A 56 13.78 -1.48 -7.50
C SER A 56 13.47 -2.83 -8.16
N VAL A 57 12.26 -3.05 -8.65
CA VAL A 57 11.83 -4.34 -9.19
C VAL A 57 11.32 -4.22 -10.62
N GLU A 58 11.47 -5.31 -11.37
CA GLU A 58 10.72 -5.53 -12.60
C GLU A 58 9.60 -6.53 -12.30
N PHE A 59 8.41 -6.31 -12.86
CA PHE A 59 7.29 -7.24 -12.71
C PHE A 59 7.20 -8.16 -13.91
N VAL A 60 6.82 -9.42 -13.67
CA VAL A 60 6.59 -10.41 -14.74
C VAL A 60 5.55 -9.89 -15.74
N ASP A 61 4.46 -9.32 -15.23
CA ASP A 61 3.40 -8.74 -16.05
C ASP A 61 3.58 -7.23 -16.19
N LYS A 62 3.38 -6.73 -17.42
CA LYS A 62 3.32 -5.28 -17.66
C LYS A 62 2.07 -4.72 -17.01
N VAL A 63 2.26 -3.90 -15.98
CA VAL A 63 1.18 -3.25 -15.25
C VAL A 63 1.24 -1.73 -15.47
N SER A 64 0.09 -1.10 -15.69
CA SER A 64 0.01 0.35 -15.68
C SER A 64 0.10 0.87 -14.24
N ALA A 65 0.47 2.14 -14.05
CA ALA A 65 0.45 2.75 -12.71
C ALA A 65 -0.94 2.65 -12.05
N VAL A 66 -2.01 2.77 -12.84
CA VAL A 66 -3.38 2.59 -12.36
C VAL A 66 -3.64 1.15 -11.91
N GLY A 67 -3.15 0.16 -12.66
CA GLY A 67 -3.24 -1.25 -12.28
C GLY A 67 -2.46 -1.57 -11.00
N LEU A 68 -1.27 -0.98 -10.84
CA LEU A 68 -0.46 -1.13 -9.64
C LEU A 68 -1.18 -0.58 -8.40
N GLY A 69 -1.75 0.63 -8.50
CA GLY A 69 -2.56 1.23 -7.44
C GLY A 69 -3.81 0.42 -7.11
N SER A 70 -4.45 -0.18 -8.13
CA SER A 70 -5.59 -1.07 -7.92
C SER A 70 -5.19 -2.33 -7.13
N ASN A 71 -4.09 -2.98 -7.50
CA ASN A 71 -3.60 -4.17 -6.80
C ASN A 71 -3.24 -3.87 -5.34
N PHE A 72 -2.63 -2.71 -5.07
CA PHE A 72 -2.40 -2.26 -3.70
C PHE A 72 -3.71 -2.12 -2.92
N ALA A 73 -4.72 -1.46 -3.49
CA ALA A 73 -6.00 -1.29 -2.81
C ALA A 73 -6.67 -2.63 -2.50
N ASP A 74 -6.59 -3.60 -3.42
CA ASP A 74 -7.12 -4.96 -3.18
C ASP A 74 -6.41 -5.66 -2.02
N ILE A 75 -5.07 -5.59 -1.98
CA ILE A 75 -4.26 -6.20 -0.92
C ILE A 75 -4.55 -5.57 0.43
N ILE A 76 -4.57 -4.23 0.52
CA ILE A 76 -4.84 -3.52 1.77
C ILE A 76 -6.27 -3.79 2.25
N THR A 77 -7.24 -3.88 1.33
CA THR A 77 -8.62 -4.26 1.66
C THR A 77 -8.67 -5.68 2.24
N GLN A 78 -7.99 -6.63 1.63
CA GLN A 78 -7.91 -8.00 2.14
C GLN A 78 -7.22 -8.07 3.52
N MET A 79 -6.15 -7.30 3.71
CA MET A 79 -5.48 -7.19 5.01
C MET A 79 -6.38 -6.57 6.08
N ALA A 80 -7.21 -5.60 5.72
CA ALA A 80 -8.13 -4.93 6.65
C ALA A 80 -9.24 -5.87 7.15
N GLN A 81 -9.57 -6.89 6.38
CA GLN A 81 -10.55 -7.93 6.73
C GLN A 81 -9.97 -9.03 7.64
N ASP A 82 -8.66 -9.05 7.89
CA ASP A 82 -8.04 -10.02 8.79
C ASP A 82 -8.30 -9.65 10.26
N LEU A 83 -9.32 -10.29 10.84
CA LEU A 83 -9.73 -10.11 12.24
C LEU A 83 -8.69 -10.63 13.25
N THR A 84 -7.68 -11.39 12.80
CA THR A 84 -6.60 -11.90 13.67
C THR A 84 -5.43 -10.94 13.78
N MET A 85 -5.43 -9.87 12.98
CA MET A 85 -4.38 -8.85 13.00
C MET A 85 -4.36 -8.10 14.34
N SER A 86 -3.18 -7.99 14.94
CA SER A 86 -3.01 -7.24 16.20
C SER A 86 -3.37 -5.76 16.03
N GLY A 87 -3.83 -5.11 17.11
CA GLY A 87 -4.22 -3.69 17.07
C GLY A 87 -3.09 -2.74 16.63
N GLU A 88 -1.84 -3.08 16.96
CA GLU A 88 -0.66 -2.32 16.52
C GLU A 88 -0.50 -2.38 14.99
N TYR A 89 -0.60 -3.57 14.41
CA TYR A 89 -0.51 -3.77 12.97
C TYR A 89 -1.72 -3.17 12.25
N ARG A 90 -2.92 -3.31 12.80
CA ARG A 90 -4.14 -2.67 12.26
C ARG A 90 -3.99 -1.15 12.23
N SER A 91 -3.47 -0.54 13.29
CA SER A 91 -3.19 0.91 13.32
C SER A 91 -2.18 1.33 12.25
N ARG A 92 -1.12 0.55 12.02
CA ARG A 92 -0.16 0.82 10.95
C ARG A 92 -0.74 0.59 9.56
N LEU A 93 -1.61 -0.39 9.37
CA LEU A 93 -2.33 -0.63 8.12
C LEU A 93 -3.20 0.58 7.73
N ILE A 94 -3.93 1.14 8.70
CA ILE A 94 -4.73 2.37 8.49
C ILE A 94 -3.81 3.53 8.06
N LYS A 95 -2.67 3.71 8.72
CA LYS A 95 -1.70 4.75 8.35
C LYS A 95 -1.07 4.50 6.98
N LEU A 96 -0.80 3.24 6.63
CA LEU A 96 -0.31 2.86 5.32
C LEU A 96 -1.33 3.20 4.22
N ALA A 97 -2.60 2.87 4.43
CA ALA A 97 -3.66 3.24 3.50
C ALA A 97 -3.70 4.75 3.26
N LYS A 98 -3.74 5.56 4.34
CA LYS A 98 -3.66 7.03 4.28
C LYS A 98 -2.47 7.49 3.46
N TRP A 99 -1.28 7.00 3.80
CA TRP A 99 -0.06 7.38 3.11
C TRP A 99 -0.05 7.00 1.62
N LEU A 100 -0.61 5.85 1.23
CA LEU A 100 -0.72 5.44 -0.17
C LEU A 100 -1.58 6.41 -1.01
N VAL A 101 -2.63 6.98 -0.40
CA VAL A 101 -3.45 8.02 -1.04
C VAL A 101 -2.69 9.34 -1.11
N GLU A 102 -2.11 9.79 -0.01
CA GLU A 102 -1.37 11.06 0.07
C GLU A 102 -0.15 11.09 -0.87
N SER A 103 0.51 9.94 -1.06
CA SER A 103 1.63 9.79 -2.00
C SER A 103 1.22 9.64 -3.46
N ALA A 104 -0.09 9.65 -3.75
CA ALA A 104 -0.69 9.42 -5.07
C ALA A 104 -0.37 8.05 -5.70
N LEU A 105 0.11 7.08 -4.90
CA LEU A 105 0.33 5.70 -5.36
C LEU A 105 -0.99 4.95 -5.55
N VAL A 106 -2.00 5.26 -4.72
CA VAL A 106 -3.32 4.65 -4.80
C VAL A 106 -4.38 5.75 -4.86
N PRO A 107 -5.18 5.84 -5.93
CA PRO A 107 -6.33 6.73 -5.98
C PRO A 107 -7.31 6.43 -4.84
N LEU A 108 -7.75 7.46 -4.11
CA LEU A 108 -8.72 7.35 -3.00
C LEU A 108 -9.96 6.52 -3.38
N ARG A 109 -10.46 6.69 -4.61
CA ARG A 109 -11.65 5.96 -5.11
C ARG A 109 -11.53 4.44 -4.96
N PHE A 110 -10.33 3.87 -5.11
CA PHE A 110 -10.15 2.43 -5.04
C PHE A 110 -10.41 1.90 -3.63
N PHE A 111 -9.99 2.63 -2.59
CA PHE A 111 -10.35 2.29 -1.22
C PHE A 111 -11.85 2.48 -0.98
N GLN A 112 -12.42 3.59 -1.44
CA GLN A 112 -13.85 3.88 -1.27
C GLN A 112 -14.79 2.89 -1.98
N GLU A 113 -14.32 2.17 -2.98
CA GLU A 113 -15.07 1.15 -3.73
C GLU A 113 -15.01 -0.23 -3.07
N ARG A 114 -14.04 -0.47 -2.17
CA ARG A 114 -13.65 -1.85 -1.77
C ARG A 114 -13.55 -2.06 -0.27
N CYS A 115 -13.11 -1.05 0.49
CA CYS A 115 -12.99 -1.15 1.94
C CYS A 115 -14.35 -0.99 2.63
N GLU A 116 -14.48 -1.65 3.77
CA GLU A 116 -15.63 -1.49 4.67
C GLU A 116 -15.69 -0.08 5.25
N GLU A 117 -16.89 0.39 5.58
CA GLU A 117 -17.14 1.74 6.07
C GLU A 117 -16.35 2.06 7.35
N GLU A 118 -16.24 1.09 8.26
CA GLU A 118 -15.49 1.21 9.51
C GLU A 118 -14.01 1.50 9.26
N PHE A 119 -13.39 0.75 8.35
CA PHE A 119 -12.00 0.97 7.97
C PHE A 119 -11.82 2.33 7.28
N LEU A 120 -12.73 2.71 6.38
CA LEU A 120 -12.71 4.02 5.72
C LEU A 120 -12.87 5.16 6.72
N TRP A 121 -13.68 4.98 7.77
CA TRP A 121 -13.84 5.95 8.84
C TRP A 121 -12.54 6.14 9.61
N GLU A 122 -11.92 5.06 10.06
CA GLU A 122 -10.63 5.10 10.77
C GLU A 122 -9.50 5.66 9.89
N ALA A 123 -9.55 5.36 8.60
CA ALA A 123 -8.64 5.89 7.60
C ALA A 123 -8.99 7.33 7.15
N GLU A 124 -10.02 7.98 7.69
CA GLU A 124 -10.46 9.32 7.29
C GLU A 124 -10.69 9.44 5.75
N MET A 125 -11.12 8.34 5.12
CA MET A 125 -11.29 8.19 3.67
C MET A 125 -12.75 8.11 3.22
N ILE A 126 -13.68 8.42 4.10
CA ILE A 126 -15.11 8.32 3.84
C ILE A 126 -15.49 9.17 2.63
N LYS A 127 -16.47 8.70 1.86
CA LYS A 127 -17.11 9.53 0.85
C LYS A 127 -17.75 10.73 1.54
N ILE A 128 -17.08 11.89 1.50
CA ILE A 128 -17.75 13.15 1.77
C ILE A 128 -18.79 13.28 0.65
N LYS A 129 -20.07 13.02 0.97
CA LYS A 129 -21.16 13.45 0.10
C LYS A 129 -21.00 14.96 0.02
N ALA A 130 -20.63 15.47 -1.16
CA ALA A 130 -20.77 16.89 -1.43
C ALA A 130 -22.23 17.24 -1.09
N GLN A 131 -22.44 17.97 0.00
CA GLN A 131 -23.64 18.77 0.09
C GLN A 131 -23.54 19.73 -1.09
N ASP A 132 -24.43 19.54 -2.06
CA ASP A 132 -24.80 20.60 -3.00
C ASP A 132 -24.80 21.92 -2.21
N LEU A 133 -23.95 22.84 -2.64
CA LEU A 133 -23.91 24.23 -2.17
C LEU A 133 -25.28 24.86 -2.47
N LYS A 134 -26.27 24.60 -1.61
CA LYS A 134 -27.49 25.39 -1.48
C LYS A 134 -27.25 26.45 -0.41
N GLY A 135 -26.77 27.59 -0.85
CA GLY A 135 -26.70 28.84 -0.08
C GLY A 135 -26.25 29.96 -1.00
N LYS A 136 -27.18 30.51 -1.78
CA LYS A 136 -27.65 31.90 -1.68
C LYS A 136 -26.53 32.94 -1.89
N GLU A 137 -26.47 33.48 -3.11
CA GLU A 137 -26.82 34.89 -3.39
C GLU A 137 -27.35 35.01 -4.83
#